data_AF-A0A954WDK4-F1
#
_entry.id   AF-A0A954WDK4-F1
#
_cell.length_a   1.000
_cell.length_b   1.000
_cell.length_c   1.000
_cell.angle_alpha   90.00
_cell.angle_beta   90.00
_cell.angle_gamma   90.00
#
_symmetry.space_group_name_H-M   'P 1'
#
loop_
_entity.id
_entity.type
_entity.pdbx_description
1 polymer ?
#
loop_
_entity_poly.entity_id
_entity_poly.type
_entity_poly.pdbx_seq_one_letter_code
_entity_poly.pdbx_strand_id
1 'polypeptide(L)'
;PHGTSFDYWGYCYANDGTGGRSFQVRPEGKGFKMHELLTKEFRPVAADEILSSTHFPDELQNDFLICNTIGFLGVKQYDLDREGDGKNRKFGEVWGTPGLELLNSTDRNFRPTDAVIGEDGALYVSDWQNVIIGHMQHNIRDPNRDHQHGRILRLTVKGRPLQEPVKIAGEPIEALLENLKHPVNGVRHRTRVELSARDSKAVIAATQKWMAGFNPDDELEAHHLLEALWLHQQHNVKNDALLNVLLNSKVKHAVVAASTVKHFWYNVDAKGASGFAAPAEIEFVKFDPPKWLSPAEQKVYELGAAVYQRESHCATCHLPHGKGNGIVYPSLVGSPWVNGSEDRLIKMALHGMWGKITVHGKTYDPALGVPPMTAFRNLLKDDELAAVLTFVR
;
A
#
# COMPACT_ATOMS: atom_id res chain seq x y z
N PRO A 1 -9.13 1.12 -3.21
CA PRO A 1 -7.72 0.85 -2.85
C PRO A 1 -6.96 0.56 -4.14
N HIS A 2 -5.79 1.14 -4.33
CA HIS A 2 -4.92 0.89 -5.49
C HIS A 2 -3.92 -0.20 -5.07
N GLY A 3 -4.34 -1.47 -5.14
CA GLY A 3 -3.61 -2.61 -4.56
C GLY A 3 -4.26 -3.14 -3.27
N THR A 4 -4.28 -4.46 -3.15
CA THR A 4 -4.67 -5.18 -1.92
C THR A 4 -3.95 -6.51 -1.93
N SER A 5 -3.25 -6.82 -0.86
CA SER A 5 -2.47 -8.04 -0.71
C SER A 5 -2.68 -8.68 0.65
N PHE A 6 -2.42 -9.99 0.72
CA PHE A 6 -2.52 -10.78 1.94
C PHE A 6 -1.22 -11.56 2.13
N ASP A 7 -0.69 -11.53 3.34
CA ASP A 7 0.49 -12.35 3.67
C ASP A 7 0.12 -13.79 4.02
N TYR A 8 1.14 -14.57 4.41
CA TYR A 8 1.01 -15.96 4.79
C TYR A 8 -0.09 -16.20 5.84
N TRP A 9 -0.22 -15.32 6.83
CA TRP A 9 -1.19 -15.43 7.92
C TRP A 9 -2.55 -14.78 7.59
N GLY A 10 -2.72 -14.23 6.40
CA GLY A 10 -3.96 -13.60 5.95
C GLY A 10 -4.15 -12.18 6.49
N TYR A 11 -3.09 -11.49 6.91
CA TYR A 11 -3.17 -10.07 7.22
C TYR A 11 -3.42 -9.27 5.95
N CYS A 12 -4.40 -8.38 5.98
CA CYS A 12 -4.81 -7.58 4.83
C CYS A 12 -4.01 -6.27 4.79
N TYR A 13 -3.41 -6.00 3.63
CA TYR A 13 -2.75 -4.73 3.34
C TYR A 13 -3.46 -4.03 2.19
N ALA A 14 -3.52 -2.71 2.24
CA ALA A 14 -4.17 -1.90 1.22
C ALA A 14 -3.48 -0.55 1.05
N ASN A 15 -3.46 -0.06 -0.18
CA ASN A 15 -2.88 1.23 -0.50
C ASN A 15 -3.94 2.28 -0.89
N ASP A 16 -3.71 3.50 -0.40
CA ASP A 16 -4.26 4.75 -0.95
C ASP A 16 -3.35 5.21 -2.08
N GLY A 17 -3.79 5.01 -3.32
CA GLY A 17 -2.92 5.27 -4.47
C GLY A 17 -2.64 6.75 -4.72
N THR A 18 -3.60 7.64 -4.45
CA THR A 18 -3.38 9.09 -4.68
C THR A 18 -2.53 9.67 -3.55
N GLY A 19 -2.88 9.35 -2.31
CA GLY A 19 -2.16 9.80 -1.13
C GLY A 19 -0.81 9.12 -0.95
N GLY A 20 -0.61 7.93 -1.53
CA GLY A 20 0.62 7.14 -1.40
C GLY A 20 0.82 6.55 -0.01
N ARG A 21 -0.27 6.32 0.73
CA ARG A 21 -0.23 5.72 2.07
C ARG A 21 -0.54 4.24 1.98
N SER A 22 0.14 3.46 2.79
CA SER A 22 -0.05 2.02 2.91
C SER A 22 -0.61 1.69 4.28
N PHE A 23 -1.55 0.75 4.33
CA PHE A 23 -2.27 0.42 5.54
C PHE A 23 -2.32 -1.09 5.79
N GLN A 24 -2.29 -1.46 7.06
CA GLN A 24 -2.84 -2.73 7.51
C GLN A 24 -4.33 -2.53 7.81
N VAL A 25 -5.19 -3.38 7.25
CA VAL A 25 -6.64 -3.36 7.50
C VAL A 25 -6.99 -4.38 8.55
N ARG A 26 -7.58 -3.94 9.67
CA ARG A 26 -7.86 -4.81 10.84
C ARG A 26 -9.31 -4.72 11.31
N PRO A 27 -9.86 -5.80 11.90
CA PRO A 27 -11.15 -5.75 12.57
C PRO A 27 -11.20 -4.71 13.70
N GLU A 28 -12.23 -3.86 13.70
CA GLU A 28 -12.51 -2.91 14.79
C GLU A 28 -14.02 -2.70 14.94
N GLY A 29 -14.54 -2.88 16.17
CA GLY A 29 -15.97 -2.76 16.45
C GLY A 29 -16.81 -3.72 15.59
N LYS A 30 -17.65 -3.17 14.71
CA LYS A 30 -18.53 -3.90 13.77
C LYS A 30 -18.04 -3.85 12.30
N GLY A 31 -16.80 -3.45 12.07
CA GLY A 31 -16.23 -3.32 10.74
C GLY A 31 -14.71 -3.41 10.75
N PHE A 32 -14.07 -2.73 9.80
CA PHE A 32 -12.62 -2.72 9.64
C PHE A 32 -12.08 -1.30 9.65
N LYS A 33 -10.89 -1.11 10.23
CA LYS A 33 -10.18 0.16 10.23
C LYS A 33 -8.80 0.00 9.55
N MET A 34 -8.39 1.04 8.84
CA MET A 34 -7.06 1.16 8.25
C MET A 34 -6.10 1.74 9.30
N HIS A 35 -4.95 1.10 9.48
CA HIS A 35 -3.87 1.57 10.34
C HIS A 35 -2.60 1.73 9.50
N GLU A 36 -1.83 2.79 9.76
CA GLU A 36 -0.62 3.07 9.00
C GLU A 36 0.34 1.88 9.05
N LEU A 37 0.78 1.43 7.86
CA LEU A 37 1.73 0.33 7.69
C LEU A 37 3.15 0.86 7.51
N LEU A 38 3.30 1.92 6.70
CA LEU A 38 4.58 2.45 6.24
C LEU A 38 4.63 3.95 6.45
N THR A 39 5.80 4.46 6.86
CA THR A 39 6.12 5.87 6.68
C THR A 39 6.13 6.20 5.19
N LYS A 40 5.24 7.10 4.76
CA LYS A 40 5.13 7.51 3.36
C LYS A 40 6.42 8.14 2.82
N GLU A 41 6.94 7.60 1.73
CA GLU A 41 8.13 8.12 1.03
C GLU A 41 7.82 8.75 -0.33
N PHE A 42 6.82 8.20 -1.04
CA PHE A 42 6.48 8.61 -2.40
C PHE A 42 5.00 8.45 -2.71
N ARG A 43 4.60 9.04 -3.83
CA ARG A 43 3.25 8.94 -4.40
C ARG A 43 3.33 9.16 -5.92
N PRO A 44 2.38 8.64 -6.71
CA PRO A 44 1.30 7.75 -6.31
C PRO A 44 1.77 6.29 -6.18
N VAL A 45 1.09 5.52 -5.32
CA VAL A 45 1.31 4.08 -5.20
C VAL A 45 0.25 3.36 -6.03
N ALA A 46 0.66 2.77 -7.15
CA ALA A 46 -0.29 2.19 -8.11
C ALA A 46 -0.82 0.82 -7.69
N ALA A 47 0.01 0.04 -6.99
CA ALA A 47 -0.30 -1.30 -6.51
C ALA A 47 0.62 -1.70 -5.34
N ASP A 48 0.23 -2.77 -4.65
CA ASP A 48 1.05 -3.52 -3.71
C ASP A 48 1.02 -5.02 -4.00
N GLU A 49 2.02 -5.72 -3.46
CA GLU A 49 2.10 -7.19 -3.48
C GLU A 49 2.88 -7.68 -2.24
N ILE A 50 2.60 -8.91 -1.79
CA ILE A 50 3.45 -9.61 -0.83
C ILE A 50 4.37 -10.57 -1.60
N LEU A 51 5.68 -10.42 -1.41
CA LEU A 51 6.66 -11.30 -2.03
C LEU A 51 6.59 -12.68 -1.38
N SER A 52 6.01 -13.65 -2.07
CA SER A 52 5.97 -15.06 -1.65
C SER A 52 6.35 -15.93 -2.84
N SER A 53 7.58 -16.45 -2.84
CA SER A 53 8.17 -17.17 -3.96
C SER A 53 9.35 -18.03 -3.55
N THR A 54 9.39 -19.29 -3.98
CA THR A 54 10.58 -20.15 -3.80
C THR A 54 11.78 -19.72 -4.65
N HIS A 55 11.56 -18.89 -5.69
CA HIS A 55 12.62 -18.41 -6.56
C HIS A 55 13.47 -17.30 -5.90
N PHE A 56 12.84 -16.45 -5.08
CA PHE A 56 13.51 -15.36 -4.38
C PHE A 56 14.20 -15.85 -3.09
N PRO A 57 15.17 -15.11 -2.54
CA PRO A 57 15.81 -15.43 -1.27
C PRO A 57 14.82 -15.50 -0.10
N ASP A 58 15.17 -16.26 0.92
CA ASP A 58 14.31 -16.50 2.08
C ASP A 58 14.12 -15.21 2.90
N GLU A 59 15.12 -14.33 2.88
CA GLU A 59 15.11 -13.04 3.58
C GLU A 59 14.12 -12.02 3.00
N LEU A 60 13.58 -12.28 1.79
CA LEU A 60 12.59 -11.41 1.16
C LEU A 60 11.16 -11.95 1.28
N GLN A 61 10.97 -13.13 1.88
CA GLN A 61 9.66 -13.78 1.92
C GLN A 61 8.73 -13.05 2.90
N ASN A 62 7.49 -12.85 2.46
CA ASN A 62 6.47 -12.09 3.17
C ASN A 62 6.73 -10.59 3.30
N ASP A 63 7.66 -10.06 2.51
CA ASP A 63 7.88 -8.63 2.42
C ASP A 63 6.85 -7.93 1.55
N PHE A 64 6.64 -6.65 1.82
CA PHE A 64 5.68 -5.82 1.13
C PHE A 64 6.34 -5.06 -0.01
N LEU A 65 5.73 -5.11 -1.19
CA LEU A 65 6.18 -4.42 -2.38
C LEU A 65 5.21 -3.30 -2.71
N ILE A 66 5.74 -2.16 -3.16
CA ILE A 66 4.92 -1.08 -3.72
C ILE A 66 5.44 -0.64 -5.08
N CYS A 67 4.50 -0.42 -6.00
CA CYS A 67 4.76 0.14 -7.32
C CYS A 67 4.54 1.65 -7.30
N ASN A 68 5.53 2.44 -7.70
CA ASN A 68 5.39 3.90 -7.82
C ASN A 68 5.78 4.39 -9.22
N THR A 69 5.03 5.40 -9.68
CA THR A 69 5.07 5.86 -11.07
C THR A 69 5.53 7.32 -11.23
N ILE A 70 5.78 8.05 -10.13
CA ILE A 70 6.27 9.44 -10.16
C ILE A 70 7.48 9.60 -9.24
N GLY A 71 8.59 10.09 -9.79
CA GLY A 71 9.81 10.29 -9.03
C GLY A 71 10.63 9.01 -8.88
N PHE A 72 10.27 8.15 -7.91
CA PHE A 72 10.80 6.78 -7.83
C PHE A 72 10.08 5.90 -8.85
N LEU A 73 10.70 5.59 -9.99
CA LEU A 73 10.04 4.84 -11.06
C LEU A 73 10.36 3.36 -10.91
N GLY A 74 9.59 2.66 -10.07
CA GLY A 74 10.13 1.43 -9.51
C GLY A 74 9.18 0.59 -8.67
N VAL A 75 9.73 -0.54 -8.25
CA VAL A 75 9.17 -1.45 -7.27
C VAL A 75 10.10 -1.43 -6.06
N LYS A 76 9.59 -1.00 -4.91
CA LYS A 76 10.34 -0.95 -3.66
C LYS A 76 9.82 -1.99 -2.69
N GLN A 77 10.74 -2.65 -2.00
CA GLN A 77 10.48 -3.65 -0.98
C GLN A 77 10.57 -3.02 0.42
N TYR A 78 9.74 -3.53 1.33
CA TYR A 78 9.66 -3.18 2.74
C TYR A 78 9.62 -4.46 3.58
N ASP A 79 10.49 -4.53 4.58
CA ASP A 79 10.53 -5.63 5.55
C ASP A 79 9.41 -5.41 6.56
N LEU A 80 8.56 -6.42 6.76
CA LEU A 80 7.37 -6.33 7.61
C LEU A 80 7.57 -7.00 8.97
N ASP A 81 7.60 -6.19 10.02
CA ASP A 81 7.57 -6.65 11.40
C ASP A 81 6.14 -6.95 11.86
N ARG A 82 5.90 -8.15 12.37
CA ARG A 82 4.58 -8.65 12.80
C ARG A 82 4.52 -9.01 14.28
N GLU A 83 5.66 -9.04 14.95
CA GLU A 83 5.79 -9.47 16.34
C GLU A 83 5.45 -8.35 17.32
N GLY A 84 5.58 -7.10 16.86
CA GLY A 84 5.51 -5.91 17.70
C GLY A 84 6.80 -5.67 18.48
N ASP A 85 6.89 -4.51 19.12
CA ASP A 85 8.09 -4.09 19.87
C ASP A 85 7.93 -4.17 21.39
N GLY A 86 6.80 -4.70 21.86
CA GLY A 86 6.46 -4.80 23.28
C GLY A 86 6.27 -3.45 23.97
N LYS A 87 6.25 -2.34 23.23
CA LYS A 87 6.07 -0.99 23.74
C LYS A 87 4.88 -0.32 23.07
N ASN A 88 5.07 0.11 21.84
CA ASN A 88 4.12 0.91 21.08
C ASN A 88 3.29 0.05 20.12
N ARG A 89 3.82 -1.10 19.71
CA ARG A 89 3.18 -2.04 18.79
C ARG A 89 3.00 -3.38 19.45
N LYS A 90 1.75 -3.88 19.44
CA LYS A 90 1.40 -5.21 19.93
C LYS A 90 1.65 -6.26 18.84
N PHE A 91 1.64 -7.52 19.23
CA PHE A 91 1.70 -8.64 18.30
C PHE A 91 0.54 -8.57 17.28
N GLY A 92 0.86 -8.73 15.99
CA GLY A 92 -0.09 -8.61 14.88
C GLY A 92 -0.40 -7.17 14.44
N GLU A 93 0.18 -6.16 15.09
CA GLU A 93 0.18 -4.78 14.60
C GLU A 93 1.39 -4.58 13.70
N VAL A 94 1.17 -4.69 12.39
CA VAL A 94 2.24 -4.81 11.40
C VAL A 94 2.79 -3.44 11.03
N TRP A 95 4.10 -3.37 10.85
CA TRP A 95 4.80 -2.17 10.42
C TRP A 95 5.92 -2.53 9.46
N GLY A 96 6.10 -1.72 8.41
CA GLY A 96 7.14 -1.95 7.42
C GLY A 96 8.30 -0.97 7.51
N THR A 97 9.51 -1.47 7.25
CA THR A 97 10.73 -0.64 7.14
C THR A 97 11.27 -0.67 5.71
N PRO A 98 11.72 0.47 5.15
CA PRO A 98 12.23 0.51 3.78
C PRO A 98 13.43 -0.42 3.59
N GLY A 99 13.37 -1.28 2.58
CA GLY A 99 14.47 -2.16 2.20
C GLY A 99 14.99 -1.86 0.80
N LEU A 100 14.95 -2.86 -0.08
CA LEU A 100 15.55 -2.83 -1.41
C LEU A 100 14.69 -2.07 -2.44
N GLU A 101 15.36 -1.39 -3.35
CA GLU A 101 14.76 -0.94 -4.61
C GLU A 101 14.90 -2.07 -5.64
N LEU A 102 13.94 -3.01 -5.67
CA LEU A 102 13.97 -4.16 -6.58
C LEU A 102 14.01 -3.74 -8.05
N LEU A 103 13.32 -2.63 -8.37
CA LEU A 103 13.42 -1.92 -9.63
C LEU A 103 13.50 -0.43 -9.38
N ASN A 104 14.44 0.24 -10.03
CA ASN A 104 14.50 1.69 -10.10
C ASN A 104 14.97 2.09 -11.51
N SER A 105 14.05 2.58 -12.32
CA SER A 105 14.33 2.89 -13.73
C SER A 105 14.68 4.36 -13.93
N THR A 106 15.68 4.61 -14.77
CA THR A 106 15.98 5.94 -15.31
C THR A 106 15.12 6.29 -16.53
N ASP A 107 14.44 5.29 -17.13
CA ASP A 107 13.50 5.49 -18.23
C ASP A 107 12.29 6.26 -17.71
N ARG A 108 12.12 7.49 -18.21
CA ARG A 108 11.04 8.38 -17.81
C ARG A 108 9.69 7.91 -18.29
N ASN A 109 9.59 6.88 -19.12
CA ASN A 109 8.31 6.29 -19.51
C ASN A 109 7.94 5.09 -18.65
N PHE A 110 8.86 4.55 -17.84
CA PHE A 110 8.54 3.43 -16.95
C PHE A 110 7.57 3.85 -15.84
N ARG A 111 6.44 3.16 -15.77
CA ARG A 111 5.28 3.42 -14.92
C ARG A 111 4.73 2.06 -14.44
N PRO A 112 5.33 1.43 -13.42
CA PRO A 112 4.84 0.16 -12.91
C PRO A 112 3.45 0.36 -12.30
N THR A 113 2.48 -0.37 -12.84
CA THR A 113 1.06 -0.27 -12.46
C THR A 113 0.58 -1.42 -11.61
N ASP A 114 1.26 -2.56 -11.67
CA ASP A 114 0.94 -3.76 -10.88
C ASP A 114 2.16 -4.68 -10.80
N ALA A 115 2.23 -5.51 -9.77
CA ALA A 115 3.26 -6.51 -9.60
C ALA A 115 2.68 -7.79 -9.00
N VAL A 116 3.02 -8.95 -9.56
CA VAL A 116 2.51 -10.25 -9.10
C VAL A 116 3.57 -11.34 -9.21
N ILE A 117 3.54 -12.31 -8.30
CA ILE A 117 4.37 -13.52 -8.42
C ILE A 117 3.75 -14.52 -9.39
N GLY A 118 4.48 -14.85 -10.45
CA GLY A 118 4.09 -15.82 -11.46
C GLY A 118 4.15 -17.27 -10.97
N GLU A 119 3.63 -18.20 -11.77
CA GLU A 119 3.67 -19.65 -11.46
C GLU A 119 5.09 -20.23 -11.39
N ASP A 120 6.02 -19.58 -12.08
CA ASP A 120 7.45 -19.89 -12.10
C ASP A 120 8.23 -19.23 -10.95
N GLY A 121 7.53 -18.54 -10.03
CA GLY A 121 8.11 -17.82 -8.90
C GLY A 121 8.78 -16.50 -9.26
N ALA A 122 8.82 -16.10 -10.54
CA ALA A 122 9.35 -14.79 -10.92
C ALA A 122 8.38 -13.66 -10.54
N LEU A 123 8.89 -12.46 -10.30
CA LEU A 123 8.07 -11.26 -10.10
C LEU A 123 7.75 -10.66 -11.48
N TYR A 124 6.48 -10.57 -11.82
CA TYR A 124 6.01 -9.93 -13.05
C TYR A 124 5.50 -8.54 -12.73
N VAL A 125 5.99 -7.53 -13.46
CA VAL A 125 5.59 -6.13 -13.26
C VAL A 125 4.94 -5.63 -14.54
N SER A 126 3.70 -5.17 -14.43
CA SER A 126 3.02 -4.48 -15.53
C SER A 126 3.49 -3.04 -15.59
N ASP A 127 3.82 -2.57 -16.78
CA ASP A 127 4.28 -1.21 -17.02
C ASP A 127 3.41 -0.56 -18.10
N TRP A 128 2.75 0.53 -17.70
CA TRP A 128 1.91 1.32 -18.60
C TRP A 128 2.70 2.02 -19.70
N GLN A 129 4.01 2.22 -19.51
CA GLN A 129 4.94 2.85 -20.46
C GLN A 129 4.44 4.19 -21.03
N ASN A 130 4.25 5.21 -20.20
CA ASN A 130 3.67 6.48 -20.64
C ASN A 130 4.41 7.72 -20.12
N VAL A 131 4.61 8.71 -21.00
CA VAL A 131 5.14 10.04 -20.63
C VAL A 131 4.06 10.81 -19.85
N ILE A 132 2.80 10.70 -20.28
CA ILE A 132 1.69 11.50 -19.76
C ILE A 132 0.92 10.71 -18.70
N ILE A 133 0.98 11.20 -17.45
CA ILE A 133 0.39 10.52 -16.30
C ILE A 133 -0.95 11.16 -15.90
N GLY A 134 -0.93 12.48 -15.64
CA GLY A 134 -2.08 13.20 -15.10
C GLY A 134 -3.13 13.57 -16.14
N HIS A 135 -4.40 13.66 -15.72
CA HIS A 135 -5.51 14.18 -16.52
C HIS A 135 -5.78 15.68 -16.30
N MET A 136 -5.09 16.31 -15.34
CA MET A 136 -5.26 17.73 -15.01
C MET A 136 -4.41 18.62 -15.94
N GLN A 137 -3.17 18.23 -16.20
CA GLN A 137 -2.23 18.98 -17.04
C GLN A 137 -2.39 18.66 -18.52
N HIS A 138 -2.90 17.47 -18.85
CA HIS A 138 -3.07 16.98 -20.21
C HIS A 138 -4.48 16.41 -20.38
N ASN A 139 -5.09 16.65 -21.54
CA ASN A 139 -6.39 16.07 -21.86
C ASN A 139 -6.33 14.53 -21.77
N ILE A 140 -7.41 13.88 -21.34
CA ILE A 140 -7.50 12.42 -21.35
C ILE A 140 -7.39 11.84 -22.77
N ARG A 141 -7.71 12.64 -23.79
CA ARG A 141 -7.58 12.35 -25.22
C ARG A 141 -6.32 12.94 -25.86
N ASP A 142 -5.32 13.34 -25.06
CA ASP A 142 -4.05 13.82 -25.61
C ASP A 142 -3.45 12.75 -26.54
N PRO A 143 -3.20 13.06 -27.82
CA PRO A 143 -2.77 12.06 -28.80
C PRO A 143 -1.36 11.51 -28.51
N ASN A 144 -0.60 12.14 -27.62
CA ASN A 144 0.72 11.65 -27.20
C ASN A 144 0.65 10.60 -26.07
N ARG A 145 -0.55 10.26 -25.58
CA ARG A 145 -0.71 9.12 -24.66
C ARG A 145 -0.41 7.84 -25.41
N ASP A 146 0.52 7.06 -24.89
CA ASP A 146 0.84 5.75 -25.45
C ASP A 146 -0.31 4.76 -25.18
N HIS A 147 -0.71 4.03 -26.23
CA HIS A 147 -1.76 3.02 -26.21
C HIS A 147 -1.30 1.67 -26.76
N GLN A 148 -0.03 1.53 -27.14
CA GLN A 148 0.47 0.39 -27.93
C GLN A 148 1.67 -0.31 -27.30
N HIS A 149 2.43 0.37 -26.43
CA HIS A 149 3.72 -0.11 -25.95
C HIS A 149 3.75 -0.49 -24.46
N GLY A 150 2.61 -0.86 -23.86
CA GLY A 150 2.63 -1.43 -22.51
C GLY A 150 3.60 -2.62 -22.43
N ARG A 151 4.34 -2.75 -21.32
CA ARG A 151 5.34 -3.81 -21.13
C ARG A 151 4.97 -4.71 -19.96
N ILE A 152 5.40 -5.97 -20.02
CA ILE A 152 5.45 -6.88 -18.88
C ILE A 152 6.91 -7.23 -18.63
N LEU A 153 7.43 -6.84 -17.47
CA LEU A 153 8.78 -7.19 -17.05
C LEU A 153 8.73 -8.45 -16.20
N ARG A 154 9.64 -9.39 -16.46
CA ARG A 154 9.84 -10.59 -15.64
C ARG A 154 11.16 -10.47 -14.88
N LEU A 155 11.09 -10.46 -13.56
CA LEU A 155 12.23 -10.36 -12.67
C LEU A 155 12.59 -11.73 -12.11
N THR A 156 13.83 -12.12 -12.31
CA THR A 156 14.40 -13.39 -11.84
C THR A 156 15.70 -13.16 -11.08
N VAL A 157 15.95 -13.96 -10.05
CA VAL A 157 17.19 -13.99 -9.30
C VAL A 157 18.21 -14.86 -10.02
N LYS A 158 19.36 -14.28 -10.35
CA LYS A 158 20.43 -14.98 -11.08
C LYS A 158 20.91 -16.19 -10.29
N GLY A 159 21.05 -17.32 -10.97
CA GLY A 159 21.62 -18.54 -10.38
C GLY A 159 20.69 -19.31 -9.45
N ARG A 160 19.42 -18.90 -9.27
CA ARG A 160 18.40 -19.67 -8.55
C ARG A 160 17.45 -20.35 -9.53
N PRO A 161 17.03 -21.60 -9.27
CA PRO A 161 16.02 -22.27 -10.09
C PRO A 161 14.68 -21.55 -10.00
N LEU A 162 13.90 -21.61 -11.08
CA LEU A 162 12.51 -21.18 -11.08
C LEU A 162 11.66 -22.19 -10.30
N GLN A 163 10.50 -21.75 -9.83
CA GLN A 163 9.51 -22.65 -9.26
C GLN A 163 8.91 -23.52 -10.37
N GLU A 164 8.70 -24.80 -10.08
CA GLU A 164 7.93 -25.67 -10.97
C GLU A 164 6.43 -25.35 -10.87
N PRO A 165 5.71 -25.23 -12.00
CA PRO A 165 4.27 -25.00 -11.99
C PRO A 165 3.52 -26.07 -11.22
N VAL A 166 2.65 -25.64 -10.29
CA VAL A 166 1.77 -26.54 -9.53
C VAL A 166 0.45 -26.70 -10.28
N LYS A 167 0.11 -27.94 -10.63
CA LYS A 167 -1.13 -28.23 -11.35
C LYS A 167 -2.34 -28.02 -10.45
N ILE A 168 -3.32 -27.27 -10.96
CA ILE A 168 -4.56 -26.92 -10.26
C ILE A 168 -5.77 -27.30 -11.12
N ALA A 169 -5.84 -26.78 -12.34
CA ALA A 169 -6.95 -27.05 -13.24
C ALA A 169 -7.09 -28.55 -13.53
N GLY A 170 -8.29 -29.08 -13.28
CA GLY A 170 -8.63 -30.48 -13.52
C GLY A 170 -8.12 -31.48 -12.47
N GLU A 171 -7.42 -31.04 -11.42
CA GLU A 171 -7.02 -31.94 -10.32
C GLU A 171 -8.23 -32.33 -9.44
N PRO A 172 -8.28 -33.53 -8.86
CA PRO A 172 -9.32 -33.92 -7.89
C PRO A 172 -9.22 -33.08 -6.61
N ILE A 173 -10.30 -33.04 -5.81
CA ILE A 173 -10.37 -32.22 -4.60
C ILE A 173 -9.24 -32.58 -3.63
N GLU A 174 -8.93 -33.85 -3.48
CA GLU A 174 -7.89 -34.36 -2.58
C GLU A 174 -6.49 -33.84 -2.97
N ALA A 175 -6.18 -33.82 -4.27
CA ALA A 175 -4.90 -33.27 -4.75
C ALA A 175 -4.82 -31.75 -4.56
N LEU A 176 -5.94 -31.04 -4.74
CA LEU A 176 -6.00 -29.61 -4.46
C LEU A 176 -5.82 -29.29 -2.97
N LEU A 177 -6.35 -30.11 -2.07
CA LEU A 177 -6.14 -29.91 -0.64
C LEU A 177 -4.65 -30.05 -0.26
N GLU A 178 -3.91 -30.94 -0.92
CA GLU A 178 -2.45 -31.02 -0.74
C GLU A 178 -1.71 -29.78 -1.26
N ASN A 179 -2.19 -29.11 -2.32
CA ASN A 179 -1.62 -27.83 -2.77
C ASN A 179 -1.72 -26.72 -1.70
N LEU A 180 -2.64 -26.83 -0.74
CA LEU A 180 -2.76 -25.86 0.36
C LEU A 180 -1.61 -25.95 1.38
N LYS A 181 -0.75 -26.99 1.29
CA LYS A 181 0.50 -27.08 2.07
C LYS A 181 1.68 -26.38 1.40
N HIS A 182 1.51 -25.91 0.17
CA HIS A 182 2.59 -25.31 -0.60
C HIS A 182 3.06 -24.01 0.06
N PRO A 183 4.37 -23.71 0.16
CA PRO A 183 4.88 -22.53 0.88
C PRO A 183 4.48 -21.20 0.22
N VAL A 184 4.20 -21.19 -1.08
CA VAL A 184 3.88 -19.96 -1.84
C VAL A 184 2.40 -19.59 -1.80
N ASN A 185 2.13 -18.36 -1.37
CA ASN A 185 0.77 -17.79 -1.20
C ASN A 185 -0.04 -17.87 -2.49
N GLY A 186 0.57 -17.54 -3.64
CA GLY A 186 -0.13 -17.56 -4.93
C GLY A 186 -0.64 -18.94 -5.35
N VAL A 187 0.07 -20.02 -5.00
CA VAL A 187 -0.37 -21.40 -5.27
C VAL A 187 -1.60 -21.73 -4.42
N ARG A 188 -1.53 -21.43 -3.12
CA ARG A 188 -2.65 -21.67 -2.19
C ARG A 188 -3.88 -20.82 -2.55
N HIS A 189 -3.68 -19.55 -2.89
CA HIS A 189 -4.76 -18.65 -3.31
C HIS A 189 -5.49 -19.17 -4.56
N ARG A 190 -4.76 -19.49 -5.64
CA ARG A 190 -5.37 -20.05 -6.87
C ARG A 190 -6.06 -21.39 -6.61
N THR A 191 -5.51 -22.21 -5.72
CA THR A 191 -6.12 -23.47 -5.29
C THR A 191 -7.45 -23.24 -4.55
N ARG A 192 -7.51 -22.26 -3.64
CA ARG A 192 -8.77 -21.86 -2.97
C ARG A 192 -9.80 -21.33 -3.97
N VAL A 193 -9.38 -20.54 -4.95
CA VAL A 193 -10.25 -20.06 -6.04
C VAL A 193 -10.83 -21.23 -6.83
N GLU A 194 -10.01 -22.19 -7.24
CA GLU A 194 -10.47 -23.41 -7.93
C GLU A 194 -11.45 -24.23 -7.08
N LEU A 195 -11.13 -24.46 -5.79
CA LEU A 195 -12.02 -25.18 -4.87
C LEU A 195 -13.38 -24.48 -4.71
N SER A 196 -13.41 -23.14 -4.72
CA SER A 196 -14.65 -22.38 -4.54
C SER A 196 -15.68 -22.55 -5.65
N ALA A 197 -15.25 -22.96 -6.84
CA ALA A 197 -16.13 -23.26 -7.96
C ALA A 197 -16.75 -24.67 -7.88
N ARG A 198 -16.33 -25.50 -6.92
CA ARG A 198 -16.77 -26.90 -6.77
C ARG A 198 -17.96 -27.02 -5.81
N ASP A 199 -18.59 -28.19 -5.81
CA ASP A 199 -19.68 -28.48 -4.88
C ASP A 199 -19.22 -28.33 -3.42
N SER A 200 -19.86 -27.39 -2.71
CA SER A 200 -19.47 -27.06 -1.33
C SER A 200 -19.54 -28.24 -0.38
N LYS A 201 -20.48 -29.18 -0.55
CA LYS A 201 -20.58 -30.34 0.35
C LYS A 201 -19.42 -31.29 0.14
N ALA A 202 -19.05 -31.55 -1.11
CA ALA A 202 -17.91 -32.38 -1.46
C ALA A 202 -16.60 -31.78 -0.95
N VAL A 203 -16.38 -30.46 -1.16
CA VAL A 203 -15.18 -29.77 -0.68
C VAL A 203 -15.09 -29.84 0.84
N ILE A 204 -16.14 -29.43 1.57
CA ILE A 204 -16.11 -29.41 3.03
C ILE A 204 -15.93 -30.81 3.63
N ALA A 205 -16.56 -31.84 3.05
CA ALA A 205 -16.36 -33.21 3.50
C ALA A 205 -14.89 -33.68 3.33
N ALA A 206 -14.28 -33.37 2.18
CA ALA A 206 -12.88 -33.69 1.93
C ALA A 206 -11.94 -32.87 2.83
N THR A 207 -12.20 -31.57 3.02
CA THR A 207 -11.42 -30.70 3.92
C THR A 207 -11.44 -31.21 5.37
N GLN A 208 -12.60 -31.65 5.87
CA GLN A 208 -12.70 -32.20 7.22
C GLN A 208 -11.86 -33.47 7.41
N LYS A 209 -11.81 -34.33 6.39
CA LYS A 209 -10.96 -35.51 6.39
C LYS A 209 -9.48 -35.14 6.30
N TRP A 210 -9.15 -34.18 5.44
CA TRP A 210 -7.78 -33.73 5.19
C TRP A 210 -7.13 -33.08 6.41
N MET A 211 -7.88 -32.26 7.13
CA MET A 211 -7.37 -31.58 8.34
C MET A 211 -7.33 -32.48 9.58
N ALA A 212 -7.81 -33.72 9.48
CA ALA A 212 -7.87 -34.63 10.62
C ALA A 212 -6.46 -35.02 11.08
N GLY A 213 -6.14 -34.68 12.33
CA GLY A 213 -4.85 -35.01 12.95
C GLY A 213 -3.79 -33.92 12.92
N PHE A 214 -4.06 -32.78 12.25
CA PHE A 214 -3.18 -31.61 12.36
C PHE A 214 -3.20 -31.06 13.78
N ASN A 215 -2.01 -30.72 14.26
CA ASN A 215 -1.75 -30.14 15.56
C ASN A 215 -1.92 -28.61 15.50
N PRO A 216 -2.90 -28.03 16.22
CA PRO A 216 -3.09 -26.59 16.24
C PRO A 216 -1.95 -25.84 16.94
N ASP A 217 -1.07 -26.51 17.67
CA ASP A 217 0.06 -25.88 18.36
C ASP A 217 1.39 -25.98 17.59
N ASP A 218 1.40 -26.65 16.43
CA ASP A 218 2.52 -26.63 15.49
C ASP A 218 2.30 -25.52 14.45
N GLU A 219 3.33 -24.73 14.14
CA GLU A 219 3.17 -23.53 13.30
C GLU A 219 2.73 -23.84 11.87
N LEU A 220 3.28 -24.89 11.27
CA LEU A 220 2.96 -25.30 9.91
C LEU A 220 1.55 -25.91 9.85
N GLU A 221 1.25 -26.82 10.78
CA GLU A 221 -0.05 -27.49 10.81
C GLU A 221 -1.19 -26.56 11.26
N ALA A 222 -0.92 -25.57 12.13
CA ALA A 222 -1.86 -24.50 12.45
C ALA A 222 -2.21 -23.67 11.22
N HIS A 223 -1.23 -23.39 10.35
CA HIS A 223 -1.50 -22.73 9.08
C HIS A 223 -2.35 -23.58 8.14
N HIS A 224 -2.09 -24.88 8.03
CA HIS A 224 -2.95 -25.79 7.26
C HIS A 224 -4.40 -25.82 7.81
N LEU A 225 -4.56 -25.77 9.13
CA LEU A 225 -5.87 -25.63 9.76
C LEU A 225 -6.55 -24.28 9.43
N LEU A 226 -5.78 -23.18 9.30
CA LEU A 226 -6.31 -21.90 8.81
C LEU A 226 -6.77 -21.99 7.36
N GLU A 227 -6.02 -22.66 6.49
CA GLU A 227 -6.42 -22.90 5.09
C GLU A 227 -7.77 -23.64 5.05
N ALA A 228 -7.96 -24.67 5.90
CA ALA A 228 -9.25 -25.32 6.07
C ALA A 228 -10.35 -24.37 6.59
N LEU A 229 -10.04 -23.49 7.55
CA LEU A 229 -10.98 -22.51 8.08
C LEU A 229 -11.40 -21.48 7.03
N TRP A 230 -10.46 -21.04 6.18
CA TRP A 230 -10.74 -20.13 5.06
C TRP A 230 -11.56 -20.80 3.96
N LEU A 231 -11.37 -22.10 3.68
CA LEU A 231 -12.28 -22.84 2.80
C LEU A 231 -13.70 -22.87 3.35
N HIS A 232 -13.86 -23.13 4.65
CA HIS A 232 -15.16 -23.04 5.34
C HIS A 232 -15.80 -21.66 5.18
N GLN A 233 -15.01 -20.59 5.35
CA GLN A 233 -15.47 -19.22 5.13
C GLN A 233 -15.90 -18.98 3.68
N GLN A 234 -15.09 -19.39 2.69
CA GLN A 234 -15.32 -19.17 1.27
C GLN A 234 -16.55 -19.94 0.74
N HIS A 235 -16.79 -21.15 1.26
CA HIS A 235 -17.99 -21.93 0.95
C HIS A 235 -19.22 -21.55 1.80
N ASN A 236 -19.11 -20.52 2.64
CA ASN A 236 -20.17 -20.05 3.54
C ASN A 236 -20.71 -21.16 4.47
N VAL A 237 -19.83 -22.02 4.97
CA VAL A 237 -20.14 -23.09 5.92
C VAL A 237 -19.37 -22.84 7.21
N LYS A 238 -20.03 -22.32 8.24
CA LYS A 238 -19.40 -22.08 9.54
C LYS A 238 -18.95 -23.38 10.19
N ASN A 239 -17.75 -23.38 10.75
CA ASN A 239 -17.20 -24.48 11.54
C ASN A 239 -16.68 -23.95 12.87
N ASP A 240 -17.57 -23.83 13.84
CA ASP A 240 -17.24 -23.31 15.17
C ASP A 240 -16.26 -24.19 15.93
N ALA A 241 -16.25 -25.50 15.68
CA ALA A 241 -15.31 -26.41 16.30
C ALA A 241 -13.87 -26.10 15.86
N LEU A 242 -13.63 -26.02 14.53
CA LEU A 242 -12.33 -25.66 13.97
C LEU A 242 -11.92 -24.23 14.38
N LEU A 243 -12.86 -23.28 14.32
CA LEU A 243 -12.62 -21.91 14.75
C LEU A 243 -12.15 -21.86 16.20
N ASN A 244 -12.83 -22.56 17.11
CA ASN A 244 -12.44 -22.60 18.53
C ASN A 244 -11.10 -23.29 18.75
N VAL A 245 -10.78 -24.33 17.97
CA VAL A 245 -9.45 -24.97 18.02
C VAL A 245 -8.35 -23.95 17.71
N LEU A 246 -8.49 -23.19 16.62
CA LEU A 246 -7.49 -22.19 16.22
C LEU A 246 -7.43 -20.97 17.15
N LEU A 247 -8.56 -20.54 17.71
CA LEU A 247 -8.60 -19.45 18.70
C LEU A 247 -7.87 -19.80 20.01
N ASN A 248 -7.66 -21.09 20.30
CA ASN A 248 -6.95 -21.57 21.49
C ASN A 248 -5.54 -22.11 21.17
N SER A 249 -5.07 -21.95 19.93
CA SER A 249 -3.71 -22.34 19.51
C SER A 249 -2.62 -21.55 20.26
N LYS A 250 -1.46 -22.17 20.50
CA LYS A 250 -0.23 -21.49 20.93
C LYS A 250 0.42 -20.66 19.82
N VAL A 251 0.08 -20.94 18.56
CA VAL A 251 0.55 -20.19 17.38
C VAL A 251 -0.24 -18.90 17.29
N LYS A 252 0.33 -17.83 17.84
CA LYS A 252 -0.37 -16.55 18.02
C LYS A 252 -0.90 -15.96 16.70
N HIS A 253 -0.16 -16.10 15.60
CA HIS A 253 -0.66 -15.63 14.30
C HIS A 253 -1.93 -16.36 13.85
N ALA A 254 -2.03 -17.66 14.11
CA ALA A 254 -3.24 -18.43 13.82
C ALA A 254 -4.43 -17.95 14.66
N VAL A 255 -4.20 -17.57 15.92
CA VAL A 255 -5.24 -16.96 16.78
C VAL A 255 -5.74 -15.64 16.20
N VAL A 256 -4.84 -14.77 15.69
CA VAL A 256 -5.22 -13.50 15.06
C VAL A 256 -6.03 -13.74 13.78
N ALA A 257 -5.56 -14.64 12.91
CA ALA A 257 -6.25 -14.98 11.67
C ALA A 257 -7.65 -15.59 11.93
N ALA A 258 -7.75 -16.51 12.89
CA ALA A 258 -9.03 -17.09 13.32
C ALA A 258 -9.97 -16.04 13.94
N SER A 259 -9.42 -15.08 14.69
CA SER A 259 -10.19 -13.95 15.24
C SER A 259 -10.78 -13.07 14.13
N THR A 260 -10.06 -12.89 13.01
CA THR A 260 -10.59 -12.21 11.82
C THR A 260 -11.74 -12.98 11.18
N VAL A 261 -11.63 -14.31 11.05
CA VAL A 261 -12.75 -15.15 10.56
C VAL A 261 -13.96 -15.07 11.49
N LYS A 262 -13.75 -15.14 12.81
CA LYS A 262 -14.81 -14.93 13.81
C LYS A 262 -15.49 -13.57 13.62
N HIS A 263 -14.71 -12.52 13.40
CA HIS A 263 -15.24 -11.18 13.16
C HIS A 263 -16.16 -11.16 11.93
N PHE A 264 -15.73 -11.72 10.81
CA PHE A 264 -16.58 -11.85 9.62
C PHE A 264 -17.87 -12.63 9.87
N TRP A 265 -17.83 -13.73 10.62
CA TRP A 265 -19.00 -14.57 10.85
C TRP A 265 -20.02 -13.99 11.82
N TYR A 266 -19.59 -13.15 12.76
CA TYR A 266 -20.42 -12.79 13.92
C TYR A 266 -20.52 -11.30 14.22
N ASN A 267 -19.53 -10.50 13.81
CA ASN A 267 -19.39 -9.12 14.28
C ASN A 267 -19.58 -8.09 13.18
N VAL A 268 -19.22 -8.42 11.94
CA VAL A 268 -19.39 -7.51 10.80
C VAL A 268 -20.88 -7.20 10.63
N ASP A 269 -21.22 -5.92 10.59
CA ASP A 269 -22.55 -5.51 10.19
C ASP A 269 -22.76 -5.74 8.68
N ALA A 270 -23.27 -6.92 8.35
CA ALA A 270 -23.58 -7.30 6.96
C ALA A 270 -24.70 -6.43 6.33
N LYS A 271 -25.40 -5.60 7.12
CA LYS A 271 -26.40 -4.63 6.63
C LYS A 271 -25.80 -3.24 6.40
N GLY A 272 -24.56 -3.01 6.84
CA GLY A 272 -23.99 -1.69 7.13
C GLY A 272 -23.06 -1.08 6.09
N ALA A 273 -23.14 -1.45 4.81
CA ALA A 273 -22.43 -0.72 3.74
C ALA A 273 -23.13 0.63 3.41
N SER A 274 -23.46 1.43 4.42
CA SER A 274 -23.91 2.81 4.28
C SER A 274 -22.83 3.75 4.82
N GLY A 275 -21.80 3.97 4.02
CA GLY A 275 -20.70 4.87 4.38
C GLY A 275 -19.33 4.38 3.93
N PHE A 276 -19.11 4.22 2.62
CA PHE A 276 -17.77 3.98 2.06
C PHE A 276 -16.82 5.19 2.16
N ALA A 277 -17.26 6.27 2.81
CA ALA A 277 -16.41 7.41 3.12
C ALA A 277 -16.16 7.43 4.63
N ALA A 278 -15.20 6.61 5.09
CA ALA A 278 -14.39 7.12 6.17
C ALA A 278 -13.69 8.36 5.58
N PRO A 279 -13.94 9.59 6.07
CA PRO A 279 -13.10 10.71 5.67
C PRO A 279 -11.66 10.29 5.93
N ALA A 280 -10.76 10.53 4.98
CA ALA A 280 -9.35 10.27 5.18
C ALA A 280 -8.96 10.88 6.54
N GLU A 281 -8.53 10.06 7.51
CA GLU A 281 -7.80 10.57 8.66
C GLU A 281 -6.52 11.17 8.06
N ILE A 282 -6.55 12.49 7.83
CA ILE A 282 -5.36 13.27 7.53
C ILE A 282 -4.70 13.42 8.90
N GLU A 283 -3.52 12.84 9.08
CA GLU A 283 -2.68 13.20 10.22
C GLU A 283 -2.38 14.70 10.14
N PHE A 284 -3.13 15.49 10.90
CA PHE A 284 -2.84 16.88 11.11
C PHE A 284 -1.68 16.97 12.09
N VAL A 285 -0.50 17.27 11.59
CA VAL A 285 0.60 17.76 12.42
C VAL A 285 0.14 19.07 13.06
N LYS A 286 0.11 19.09 14.39
CA LYS A 286 -0.20 20.30 15.13
C LYS A 286 1.01 21.23 15.08
N PHE A 287 0.84 22.41 14.48
CA PHE A 287 1.81 23.48 14.50
C PHE A 287 1.38 24.51 15.54
N ASP A 288 2.18 24.66 16.60
CA ASP A 288 1.91 25.71 17.60
C ASP A 288 2.35 27.07 17.03
N PRO A 289 1.47 28.09 17.03
CA PRO A 289 1.82 29.41 16.54
C PRO A 289 3.03 30.00 17.30
N PRO A 290 3.99 30.62 16.60
CA PRO A 290 5.10 31.28 17.27
C PRO A 290 4.62 32.33 18.28
N LYS A 291 5.15 32.28 19.51
CA LYS A 291 4.71 33.15 20.62
C LYS A 291 4.91 34.65 20.39
N TRP A 292 5.76 35.01 19.44
CA TRP A 292 6.06 36.41 19.10
C TRP A 292 5.05 37.02 18.12
N LEU A 293 4.16 36.21 17.53
CA LEU A 293 3.06 36.69 16.69
C LEU A 293 1.94 37.29 17.55
N SER A 294 1.34 38.38 17.08
CA SER A 294 0.12 38.94 17.67
C SER A 294 -1.07 37.96 17.53
N PRO A 295 -2.14 38.10 18.32
CA PRO A 295 -3.31 37.22 18.22
C PRO A 295 -3.96 37.18 16.82
N ALA A 296 -3.87 38.27 16.06
CA ALA A 296 -4.38 38.31 14.68
C ALA A 296 -3.48 37.51 13.73
N GLU A 297 -2.16 37.64 13.88
CA GLU A 297 -1.18 36.91 13.07
C GLU A 297 -1.16 35.41 13.40
N GLN A 298 -1.39 35.03 14.68
CA GLN A 298 -1.54 33.64 15.08
C GLN A 298 -2.71 32.97 14.36
N LYS A 299 -3.85 33.66 14.20
CA LYS A 299 -4.99 33.15 13.42
C LYS A 299 -4.65 32.93 11.95
N VAL A 300 -3.86 33.83 11.35
CA VAL A 300 -3.38 33.68 9.97
C VAL A 300 -2.44 32.47 9.87
N TYR A 301 -1.55 32.30 10.85
CA TYR A 301 -0.64 31.15 10.92
C TYR A 301 -1.41 29.82 11.03
N GLU A 302 -2.42 29.74 11.90
CA GLU A 302 -3.27 28.57 12.07
C GLU A 302 -4.06 28.23 10.80
N LEU A 303 -4.65 29.25 10.14
CA LEU A 303 -5.32 29.07 8.85
C LEU A 303 -4.34 28.55 7.80
N GLY A 304 -3.15 29.13 7.72
CA GLY A 304 -2.10 28.70 6.80
C GLY A 304 -1.66 27.26 7.04
N ALA A 305 -1.48 26.88 8.31
CA ALA A 305 -1.15 25.51 8.72
C ALA A 305 -2.26 24.52 8.33
N ALA A 306 -3.53 24.91 8.47
CA ALA A 306 -4.66 24.09 8.07
C ALA A 306 -4.71 23.92 6.54
N VAL A 307 -4.56 25.02 5.78
CA VAL A 307 -4.53 25.01 4.31
C VAL A 307 -3.37 24.18 3.78
N TYR A 308 -2.18 24.31 4.39
CA TYR A 308 -0.98 23.54 4.04
C TYR A 308 -1.25 22.03 4.05
N GLN A 309 -1.97 21.56 5.08
CA GLN A 309 -2.22 20.15 5.34
C GLN A 309 -3.42 19.57 4.59
N ARG A 310 -4.19 20.38 3.87
CA ARG A 310 -5.31 19.89 3.06
C ARG A 310 -4.82 18.90 2.00
N GLU A 311 -5.61 17.87 1.75
CA GLU A 311 -5.38 16.96 0.64
C GLU A 311 -5.33 17.72 -0.69
N SER A 312 -4.47 17.29 -1.61
CA SER A 312 -4.19 17.94 -2.90
C SER A 312 -3.61 19.36 -2.82
N HIS A 313 -3.21 19.83 -1.63
CA HIS A 313 -2.50 21.10 -1.43
C HIS A 313 -1.00 20.86 -1.18
N CYS A 314 -0.39 21.64 -0.28
CA CYS A 314 1.06 21.70 -0.12
C CYS A 314 1.65 20.41 0.47
N ALA A 315 1.09 19.90 1.56
CA ALA A 315 1.58 18.71 2.26
C ALA A 315 1.51 17.43 1.42
N THR A 316 0.65 17.42 0.38
CA THR A 316 0.52 16.26 -0.51
C THR A 316 1.84 15.94 -1.22
N CYS A 317 2.60 16.96 -1.60
CA CYS A 317 3.89 16.83 -2.26
C CYS A 317 5.07 17.13 -1.32
N HIS A 318 4.99 18.18 -0.52
CA HIS A 318 6.09 18.61 0.37
C HIS A 318 6.13 17.86 1.71
N LEU A 319 5.21 16.90 1.90
CA LEU A 319 4.99 16.14 3.13
C LEU A 319 4.51 17.01 4.30
N PRO A 320 3.87 16.45 5.33
CA PRO A 320 3.36 17.23 6.46
C PRO A 320 4.44 18.07 7.17
N HIS A 321 5.68 17.58 7.24
CA HIS A 321 6.82 18.29 7.83
C HIS A 321 7.52 19.30 6.89
N GLY A 322 7.06 19.45 5.64
CA GLY A 322 7.56 20.47 4.70
C GLY A 322 8.98 20.27 4.17
N LYS A 323 9.64 19.14 4.47
CA LYS A 323 11.00 18.86 3.97
C LYS A 323 11.00 18.21 2.59
N GLY A 324 9.83 17.78 2.10
CA GLY A 324 9.71 16.93 0.92
C GLY A 324 10.48 15.62 1.10
N ASN A 325 10.62 14.85 0.02
CA ASN A 325 11.41 13.61 0.02
C ASN A 325 12.86 13.85 -0.45
N GLY A 326 13.22 15.07 -0.85
CA GLY A 326 14.59 15.43 -1.23
C GLY A 326 15.12 14.76 -2.51
N ILE A 327 14.25 14.05 -3.24
CA ILE A 327 14.50 13.43 -4.55
C ILE A 327 13.65 14.15 -5.61
N VAL A 328 12.36 14.30 -5.33
CA VAL A 328 11.34 14.79 -6.28
C VAL A 328 10.74 16.09 -5.80
N TYR A 329 10.42 16.15 -4.52
CA TYR A 329 9.76 17.29 -3.90
C TYR A 329 10.76 18.03 -3.03
N PRO A 330 11.03 19.32 -3.31
CA PRO A 330 12.02 20.08 -2.56
C PRO A 330 11.53 20.41 -1.15
N SER A 331 12.49 20.62 -0.24
CA SER A 331 12.21 21.19 1.08
C SER A 331 11.70 22.62 0.93
N LEU A 332 10.60 22.91 1.62
CA LEU A 332 10.13 24.28 1.87
C LEU A 332 10.84 24.86 3.10
N VAL A 333 11.17 24.01 4.07
CA VAL A 333 11.87 24.42 5.30
C VAL A 333 13.21 25.06 4.97
N GLY A 334 13.37 26.32 5.39
CA GLY A 334 14.57 27.13 5.16
C GLY A 334 14.89 27.41 3.70
N SER A 335 13.96 27.15 2.77
CA SER A 335 14.23 27.21 1.34
C SER A 335 14.54 28.64 0.87
N PRO A 336 15.61 28.85 0.06
CA PRO A 336 15.85 30.16 -0.54
C PRO A 336 14.76 30.56 -1.54
N TRP A 337 13.93 29.60 -1.98
CA TRP A 337 12.77 29.86 -2.83
C TRP A 337 11.59 30.46 -2.07
N VAL A 338 11.47 30.10 -0.79
CA VAL A 338 10.46 30.58 0.15
C VAL A 338 10.91 31.88 0.83
N ASN A 339 12.12 31.91 1.38
CA ASN A 339 12.63 33.02 2.19
C ASN A 339 13.30 34.14 1.37
N GLY A 340 13.41 33.96 0.06
CA GLY A 340 13.98 34.96 -0.84
C GLY A 340 12.95 36.00 -1.28
N SER A 341 12.60 36.00 -2.56
CA SER A 341 11.65 36.95 -3.13
C SER A 341 10.20 36.55 -2.84
N GLU A 342 9.47 37.42 -2.13
CA GLU A 342 8.05 37.27 -1.84
C GLU A 342 7.22 37.26 -3.13
N ASP A 343 7.50 38.18 -4.05
CA ASP A 343 6.83 38.27 -5.36
C ASP A 343 6.98 36.97 -6.17
N ARG A 344 8.18 36.35 -6.15
CA ARG A 344 8.40 35.05 -6.78
C ARG A 344 7.58 33.95 -6.11
N LEU A 345 7.57 33.90 -4.79
CA LEU A 345 6.81 32.90 -4.03
C LEU A 345 5.30 33.00 -4.32
N ILE A 346 4.77 34.22 -4.31
CA ILE A 346 3.36 34.51 -4.61
C ILE A 346 3.01 34.09 -6.04
N LYS A 347 3.82 34.50 -7.02
CA LYS A 347 3.60 34.14 -8.44
C LYS A 347 3.67 32.63 -8.65
N MET A 348 4.64 31.96 -8.03
CA MET A 348 4.76 30.51 -8.07
C MET A 348 3.49 29.84 -7.53
N ALA A 349 2.99 30.26 -6.36
CA ALA A 349 1.79 29.67 -5.78
C ALA A 349 0.53 29.92 -6.64
N LEU A 350 0.39 31.13 -7.20
CA LEU A 350 -0.73 31.49 -8.07
C LEU A 350 -0.73 30.75 -9.41
N HIS A 351 0.43 30.65 -10.05
CA HIS A 351 0.55 30.22 -11.45
C HIS A 351 1.15 28.82 -11.62
N GLY A 352 1.55 28.20 -10.51
CA GLY A 352 2.33 26.97 -10.55
C GLY A 352 3.77 27.25 -10.94
N MET A 353 4.55 26.19 -11.04
CA MET A 353 5.94 26.28 -11.48
C MET A 353 6.33 25.03 -12.26
N TRP A 354 7.05 25.25 -13.36
CA TRP A 354 7.63 24.20 -14.15
C TRP A 354 8.99 24.67 -14.68
N GLY A 355 10.03 23.87 -14.44
CA GLY A 355 11.38 24.14 -14.92
C GLY A 355 12.42 23.60 -13.95
N LYS A 356 13.68 23.60 -14.39
CA LYS A 356 14.82 23.19 -13.57
C LYS A 356 15.08 24.23 -12.48
N ILE A 357 15.17 23.78 -11.23
CA ILE A 357 15.49 24.63 -10.08
C ILE A 357 16.55 23.99 -9.18
N THR A 358 17.19 24.81 -8.34
CA THR A 358 18.13 24.33 -7.32
C THR A 358 17.67 24.80 -5.95
N VAL A 359 17.46 23.87 -5.02
CA VAL A 359 17.05 24.13 -3.64
C VAL A 359 18.04 23.41 -2.72
N HIS A 360 18.71 24.16 -1.83
CA HIS A 360 19.71 23.60 -0.90
C HIS A 360 20.81 22.78 -1.59
N GLY A 361 21.30 23.25 -2.74
CA GLY A 361 22.33 22.56 -3.53
C GLY A 361 21.84 21.34 -4.32
N LYS A 362 20.58 20.90 -4.12
CA LYS A 362 19.96 19.82 -4.90
C LYS A 362 19.22 20.38 -6.11
N THR A 363 19.40 19.74 -7.26
CA THR A 363 18.74 20.10 -8.50
C THR A 363 17.46 19.30 -8.67
N TYR A 364 16.34 19.99 -8.93
CA TYR A 364 15.05 19.43 -9.25
C TYR A 364 14.75 19.78 -10.70
N ASP A 365 14.64 18.76 -11.54
CA ASP A 365 14.55 18.92 -12.98
C ASP A 365 13.34 18.13 -13.50
N PRO A 366 12.43 18.73 -14.27
CA PRO A 366 11.34 18.01 -14.90
C PRO A 366 11.81 16.87 -15.82
N ALA A 367 12.98 17.00 -16.46
CA ALA A 367 13.60 15.91 -17.19
C ALA A 367 13.96 14.72 -16.28
N LEU A 368 14.08 14.99 -14.97
CA LEU A 368 14.27 14.00 -13.93
C LEU A 368 12.97 13.55 -13.24
N GLY A 369 11.82 13.71 -13.89
CA GLY A 369 10.54 13.19 -13.39
C GLY A 369 9.94 13.98 -12.23
N VAL A 370 10.44 15.20 -11.97
CA VAL A 370 9.83 16.15 -11.05
C VAL A 370 8.54 16.67 -11.69
N PRO A 371 7.36 16.45 -11.08
CA PRO A 371 6.11 16.94 -11.65
C PRO A 371 6.03 18.47 -11.54
N PRO A 372 5.27 19.14 -12.43
CA PRO A 372 5.03 20.58 -12.31
C PRO A 372 4.27 20.86 -11.00
N MET A 373 4.60 21.97 -10.35
CA MET A 373 3.85 22.44 -9.20
C MET A 373 2.52 23.03 -9.67
N THR A 374 1.41 22.53 -9.13
CA THR A 374 0.05 22.97 -9.48
C THR A 374 -0.15 24.46 -9.17
N ALA A 375 -0.91 25.14 -10.02
CA ALA A 375 -1.35 26.51 -9.82
C ALA A 375 -2.55 26.55 -8.84
N PHE A 376 -2.45 27.34 -7.77
CA PHE A 376 -3.49 27.43 -6.74
C PHE A 376 -4.47 28.61 -6.92
N ARG A 377 -4.27 29.48 -7.91
CA ARG A 377 -5.14 30.66 -8.16
C ARG A 377 -6.64 30.33 -8.22
N ASN A 378 -7.00 29.18 -8.77
CA ASN A 378 -8.39 28.76 -8.91
C ASN A 378 -8.84 27.75 -7.84
N LEU A 379 -7.94 27.37 -6.92
CA LEU A 379 -8.17 26.36 -5.89
C LEU A 379 -8.27 26.97 -4.49
N LEU A 380 -7.57 28.07 -4.24
CA LEU A 380 -7.54 28.79 -2.98
C LEU A 380 -8.09 30.19 -3.15
N LYS A 381 -8.77 30.68 -2.11
CA LYS A 381 -9.11 32.10 -1.99
C LYS A 381 -7.86 32.91 -1.65
N ASP A 382 -7.90 34.22 -1.92
CA ASP A 382 -6.75 35.11 -1.68
C ASP A 382 -6.28 35.12 -0.22
N ASP A 383 -7.22 35.07 0.74
CA ASP A 383 -6.94 35.00 2.17
C ASP A 383 -6.29 33.68 2.57
N GLU A 384 -6.76 32.55 2.04
CA GLU A 384 -6.17 31.23 2.27
C GLU A 384 -4.77 31.11 1.65
N LEU A 385 -4.59 31.67 0.45
CA LEU A 385 -3.31 31.69 -0.23
C LEU A 385 -2.30 32.55 0.53
N ALA A 386 -2.70 33.76 0.95
CA ALA A 386 -1.86 34.61 1.77
C ALA A 386 -1.48 33.90 3.08
N ALA A 387 -2.45 33.29 3.76
CA ALA A 387 -2.23 32.58 5.01
C ALA A 387 -1.23 31.41 4.86
N VAL A 388 -1.38 30.57 3.83
CA VAL A 388 -0.46 29.43 3.64
C VAL A 388 0.96 29.89 3.27
N LEU A 389 1.10 30.98 2.50
CA LEU A 389 2.41 31.55 2.20
C LEU A 389 3.05 32.19 3.43
N THR A 390 2.26 32.79 4.32
CA THR A 390 2.73 33.27 5.62
C THR A 390 3.16 32.11 6.52
N PHE A 391 2.41 31.01 6.56
CA PHE A 391 2.75 29.84 7.39
C PHE A 391 4.03 29.13 6.93
N VAL A 392 4.25 29.05 5.61
CA VAL A 392 5.42 28.35 5.04
C VAL A 392 6.73 29.15 5.23
N ARG A 393 6.64 30.47 5.41
CA ARG A 393 7.77 31.36 5.70
C ARG A 393 8.07 31.40 7.19
#